data_AF-A0A366B0K5-F1
#
_entry.id   AF-A0A366B0K5-F1
#
_cell.length_a   1.000
_cell.length_b   1.000
_cell.length_c   1.000
_cell.angle_alpha   90.00
_cell.angle_beta   90.00
_cell.angle_gamma   90.00
#
_symmetry.space_group_name_H-M   'P 1'
#
loop_
_entity.id
_entity.type
_entity.pdbx_description
1 polymer ?
#
loop_
_entity_poly.entity_id
_entity_poly.type
_entity_poly.pdbx_seq_one_letter_code
_entity_poly.pdbx_strand_id
1 'polypeptide(L)'
;MIDGKDGYIIFSFLGELITKNKIAKTIVLILTTISVVGIISIIFYSVFEQLNIERKDYLIKNILPFFIVTLILIALAKSIYFFEQSSDATDAELKNLKAERVIITQKIETEKELDIFHTIQLSLNQLNEYYTINKNQAKSSFRFSVFAIVIGLITILTGIWLQYLDIAKIEVNYITAISGLILEFIGGAYFLMYKKSLEQVNFFFGQLIKIQDTMLSINLANNIESVEKKTEMNEKIIVSLLERSLK
;
A
#
# COMPACT_ATOMS: atom_id res chain seq x y z
N MET A 1 -0.50 8.90 22.68
CA MET A 1 0.78 8.84 21.95
C MET A 1 1.51 7.58 22.39
N ILE A 2 1.28 6.47 21.70
CA ILE A 2 2.15 5.30 21.70
C ILE A 2 2.37 5.02 20.22
N ASP A 3 3.64 4.85 19.88
CA ASP A 3 4.19 4.84 18.55
C ASP A 3 3.64 3.67 17.72
N GLY A 4 2.81 4.00 16.71
CA GLY A 4 2.29 3.05 15.73
C GLY A 4 3.18 2.94 14.48
N LYS A 5 4.35 3.60 14.45
CA LYS A 5 5.24 3.57 13.29
C LYS A 5 6.09 2.30 13.21
N ASP A 6 6.46 1.69 14.33
CA ASP A 6 7.54 0.69 14.33
C ASP A 6 7.17 -0.65 13.66
N GLY A 7 5.91 -1.08 13.74
CA GLY A 7 5.46 -2.33 13.10
C GLY A 7 5.32 -2.24 11.57
N TYR A 8 4.95 -1.06 11.06
CA TYR A 8 4.83 -0.80 9.62
C TYR A 8 6.17 -0.48 8.97
N ILE A 9 7.12 0.08 9.73
CA ILE A 9 8.47 0.37 9.23
C ILE A 9 9.18 -0.91 8.80
N ILE A 10 9.11 -2.01 9.55
CA ILE A 10 9.92 -3.21 9.22
C ILE A 10 9.47 -3.88 7.91
N PHE A 11 8.16 -4.03 7.69
CA PHE A 11 7.62 -4.65 6.46
C PHE A 11 7.63 -3.70 5.26
N SER A 12 7.42 -2.40 5.46
CA SER A 12 7.65 -1.41 4.38
C SER A 12 9.13 -1.29 4.03
N PHE A 13 10.03 -1.41 5.00
CA PHE A 13 11.47 -1.38 4.80
C PHE A 13 11.96 -2.59 4.01
N LEU A 14 11.51 -3.81 4.32
CA LEU A 14 11.88 -5.00 3.52
C LEU A 14 11.36 -4.89 2.07
N GLY A 15 10.12 -4.42 1.90
CA GLY A 15 9.53 -4.17 0.57
C GLY A 15 10.28 -3.07 -0.20
N GLU A 16 10.56 -1.93 0.43
CA GLU A 16 11.31 -0.82 -0.17
C GLU A 16 12.78 -1.19 -0.44
N LEU A 17 13.44 -1.92 0.46
CA LEU A 17 14.84 -2.35 0.31
C LEU A 17 14.98 -3.30 -0.88
N ILE A 18 14.00 -4.18 -1.11
CA ILE A 18 14.03 -5.11 -2.26
C ILE A 18 13.63 -4.40 -3.57
N THR A 19 12.68 -3.46 -3.52
CA THR A 19 12.12 -2.81 -4.73
C THR A 19 12.93 -1.61 -5.22
N LYS A 20 13.49 -0.77 -4.34
CA LYS A 20 14.36 0.37 -4.75
C LYS A 20 15.79 -0.07 -5.09
N ASN A 21 16.26 -1.18 -4.53
CA ASN A 21 17.63 -1.62 -4.74
C ASN A 21 17.75 -2.53 -5.98
N LYS A 22 18.37 -2.00 -7.05
CA LYS A 22 18.67 -2.75 -8.28
C LYS A 22 19.42 -4.06 -8.01
N ILE A 23 20.22 -4.12 -6.95
CA ILE A 23 20.97 -5.32 -6.56
C ILE A 23 20.01 -6.39 -6.03
N ALA A 24 19.08 -6.03 -5.15
CA ALA A 24 18.10 -6.96 -4.59
C ALA A 24 17.17 -7.53 -5.68
N LYS A 25 16.73 -6.69 -6.63
CA LYS A 25 15.95 -7.12 -7.81
C LYS A 25 16.73 -8.12 -8.68
N THR A 26 18.01 -7.84 -8.92
CA THR A 26 18.89 -8.73 -9.70
C THR A 26 19.12 -10.05 -8.98
N ILE A 27 19.28 -10.03 -7.65
CA ILE A 27 19.42 -11.23 -6.82
C ILE A 27 18.15 -12.10 -6.87
N VAL A 28 16.96 -11.50 -6.75
CA VAL A 28 15.69 -12.26 -6.84
C VAL A 28 15.54 -12.90 -8.23
N LEU A 29 15.87 -12.18 -9.31
CA LEU A 29 15.79 -12.73 -10.66
C LEU A 29 16.79 -13.89 -10.88
N ILE A 30 18.01 -13.76 -10.35
CA ILE A 30 19.02 -14.81 -10.38
C ILE A 30 18.55 -16.04 -9.58
N LEU A 31 18.04 -15.86 -8.36
CA LEU A 31 17.52 -16.94 -7.53
C LEU A 31 16.34 -17.67 -8.17
N THR A 32 15.45 -16.93 -8.83
CA THR A 32 14.32 -17.52 -9.57
C THR A 32 14.81 -18.35 -10.74
N THR A 33 15.80 -17.84 -11.49
CA THR A 33 16.40 -18.53 -12.64
C THR A 33 17.13 -19.81 -12.19
N ILE A 34 17.90 -19.73 -11.11
CA ILE A 34 18.59 -20.89 -10.50
C ILE A 34 17.58 -21.96 -10.06
N SER A 35 16.46 -21.56 -9.44
CA SER A 35 15.45 -22.53 -8.99
C SER A 35 14.75 -23.24 -10.15
N VAL A 36 14.44 -22.53 -11.24
CA VAL A 36 13.89 -23.13 -12.48
C VAL A 36 14.87 -24.11 -13.11
N VAL A 37 16.16 -23.75 -13.19
CA VAL A 37 17.22 -24.65 -13.68
C VAL A 37 17.37 -25.88 -12.78
N GLY A 38 17.24 -25.73 -11.46
CA GLY A 38 17.21 -26.83 -10.51
C GLY A 38 16.07 -27.81 -10.77
N ILE A 39 14.85 -27.31 -10.99
CA ILE A 39 13.68 -28.14 -11.34
C ILE A 39 13.93 -28.90 -12.65
N ILE A 40 14.42 -28.22 -13.69
CA ILE A 40 14.70 -28.83 -14.99
C ILE A 40 15.78 -29.92 -14.85
N SER A 41 16.81 -29.68 -14.04
CA SER A 41 17.88 -30.65 -13.79
C SER A 41 17.38 -31.90 -13.05
N ILE A 42 16.47 -31.74 -12.08
CA ILE A 42 15.84 -32.86 -11.37
C ILE A 42 14.91 -33.66 -12.29
N ILE A 43 14.12 -32.97 -13.13
CA ILE A 43 13.28 -33.60 -14.14
C ILE A 43 14.16 -34.35 -15.16
N PHE A 44 15.26 -33.76 -15.62
CA PHE A 44 16.17 -34.40 -16.56
C PHE A 44 16.86 -35.62 -15.95
N TYR A 45 17.35 -35.51 -14.71
CA TYR A 45 17.88 -36.65 -13.95
C TYR A 45 16.81 -37.75 -13.82
N SER A 46 15.55 -37.38 -13.55
CA SER A 46 14.46 -38.35 -13.44
C SER A 46 14.16 -39.10 -14.72
N VAL A 47 14.14 -38.41 -15.87
CA VAL A 47 13.87 -39.00 -17.19
C VAL A 47 15.04 -39.89 -17.61
N PHE A 48 16.27 -39.50 -17.27
CA PHE A 48 17.47 -40.31 -17.51
C PHE A 48 17.52 -41.58 -16.64
N GLU A 49 17.08 -41.51 -15.38
CA GLU A 49 16.96 -42.67 -14.48
C GLU A 49 15.71 -43.54 -14.77
N GLN A 50 14.78 -43.08 -15.61
CA GLN A 50 13.49 -43.73 -15.90
C GLN A 50 13.57 -45.05 -16.70
N LEU A 51 14.77 -45.63 -16.83
CA LEU A 51 14.97 -47.02 -17.23
C LEU A 51 14.69 -48.02 -16.09
N ASN A 52 14.42 -47.57 -14.84
CA ASN A 52 14.01 -48.44 -13.73
C ASN A 52 12.71 -47.97 -13.04
N ILE A 53 11.68 -48.80 -13.12
CA ILE A 53 10.27 -48.46 -12.89
C ILE A 53 9.88 -48.28 -11.40
N GLU A 54 10.74 -48.67 -10.43
CA GLU A 54 10.39 -48.67 -9.00
C GLU A 54 10.55 -47.33 -8.26
N ARG A 55 10.90 -46.22 -8.94
CA ARG A 55 11.27 -44.94 -8.27
C ARG A 55 10.27 -43.78 -8.38
N LYS A 56 8.98 -44.02 -8.68
CA LYS A 56 7.98 -42.93 -8.76
C LYS A 56 7.87 -42.07 -7.49
N ASP A 57 8.06 -42.64 -6.31
CA ASP A 57 8.02 -41.91 -5.03
C ASP A 57 9.21 -40.97 -4.81
N TYR A 58 10.36 -41.26 -5.44
CA TYR A 58 11.56 -40.42 -5.36
C TYR A 58 11.35 -39.08 -6.08
N LEU A 59 10.53 -39.07 -7.13
CA LEU A 59 10.25 -37.89 -7.95
C LEU A 59 9.38 -36.88 -7.23
N ILE A 60 8.29 -37.36 -6.63
CA ILE A 60 7.36 -36.52 -5.88
C ILE A 60 8.05 -35.90 -4.67
N LYS A 61 8.89 -36.65 -3.95
CA LYS A 61 9.60 -36.16 -2.76
C LYS A 61 10.66 -35.09 -3.07
N ASN A 62 11.36 -35.17 -4.20
CA ASN A 62 12.46 -34.25 -4.52
C ASN A 62 12.06 -33.06 -5.42
N ILE A 63 11.09 -33.21 -6.33
CA ILE A 63 10.67 -32.11 -7.22
C ILE A 63 9.83 -31.07 -6.46
N LEU A 64 9.02 -31.53 -5.51
CA LEU A 64 8.03 -30.70 -4.82
C LEU A 64 8.62 -29.51 -4.03
N PRO A 65 9.64 -29.66 -3.16
CA PRO A 65 10.23 -28.53 -2.45
C PRO A 65 10.81 -27.48 -3.40
N PHE A 66 11.43 -27.89 -4.51
CA PHE A 66 11.92 -26.95 -5.53
C PHE A 66 10.78 -26.23 -6.25
N PHE A 67 9.66 -26.91 -6.52
CA PHE A 67 8.48 -26.30 -7.13
C PHE A 67 7.85 -25.23 -6.23
N ILE A 68 7.73 -25.50 -4.93
CA ILE A 68 7.20 -24.57 -3.93
C ILE A 68 8.11 -23.33 -3.80
N VAL A 69 9.42 -23.55 -3.66
CA VAL A 69 10.40 -22.44 -3.60
C VAL A 69 10.33 -21.59 -4.86
N THR A 70 10.16 -22.21 -6.03
CA THR A 70 10.04 -21.49 -7.30
C THR A 70 8.74 -20.69 -7.39
N LEU A 71 7.61 -21.23 -6.92
CA LEU A 71 6.35 -20.48 -6.82
C LEU A 71 6.47 -19.26 -5.91
N ILE A 72 7.15 -19.40 -4.77
CA ILE A 72 7.41 -18.30 -3.83
C ILE A 72 8.28 -17.23 -4.50
N LEU A 73 9.34 -17.63 -5.21
CA LEU A 73 10.23 -16.71 -5.93
C LEU A 73 9.53 -15.99 -7.08
N ILE A 74 8.68 -16.67 -7.85
CA ILE A 74 7.86 -16.05 -8.90
C ILE A 74 6.87 -15.05 -8.30
N ALA A 75 6.22 -15.41 -7.19
CA ALA A 75 5.29 -14.53 -6.50
C ALA A 75 6.01 -13.27 -5.97
N LEU A 76 7.22 -13.42 -5.40
CA LEU A 76 8.09 -12.31 -5.00
C LEU A 76 8.49 -11.44 -6.21
N ALA A 77 8.89 -12.05 -7.34
CA ALA A 77 9.28 -11.32 -8.54
C ALA A 77 8.13 -10.52 -9.15
N LYS A 78 6.91 -11.10 -9.20
CA LYS A 78 5.70 -10.38 -9.65
C LYS A 78 5.32 -9.24 -8.72
N SER A 79 5.48 -9.42 -7.40
CA SER A 79 5.25 -8.36 -6.41
C SER A 79 6.17 -7.16 -6.68
N ILE A 80 7.45 -7.40 -6.99
CA ILE A 80 8.42 -6.35 -7.33
C ILE A 80 8.02 -5.61 -8.61
N TYR A 81 7.73 -6.34 -9.69
CA TYR A 81 7.36 -5.74 -10.98
C TYR A 81 6.10 -4.86 -10.87
N PHE A 82 5.10 -5.33 -10.14
CA PHE A 82 3.85 -4.60 -9.95
C PHE A 82 4.04 -3.34 -9.08
N PHE A 83 4.92 -3.40 -8.08
CA PHE A 83 5.23 -2.25 -7.22
C PHE A 83 5.92 -1.12 -8.02
N GLU A 84 6.85 -1.47 -8.90
CA GLU A 84 7.55 -0.53 -9.79
C GLU A 84 6.57 0.18 -10.74
N GLN A 85 5.69 -0.58 -11.39
CA GLN A 85 4.61 -0.02 -12.23
C GLN A 85 3.67 0.93 -11.46
N SER A 86 3.39 0.62 -10.19
CA SER A 86 2.54 1.46 -9.31
C SER A 86 3.27 2.73 -8.85
N SER A 87 4.59 2.68 -8.66
CA SER A 87 5.41 3.84 -8.28
C SER A 87 5.48 4.83 -9.43
N ASP A 88 5.83 4.37 -10.65
CA ASP A 88 6.04 5.25 -11.80
C ASP A 88 4.81 6.11 -12.14
N ALA A 89 3.61 5.50 -12.08
CA ALA A 89 2.36 6.21 -12.33
C ALA A 89 2.06 7.26 -11.24
N THR A 90 2.34 6.94 -9.98
CA THR A 90 2.13 7.84 -8.84
C THR A 90 3.15 8.98 -8.86
N ASP A 91 4.40 8.69 -9.18
CA ASP A 91 5.48 9.68 -9.27
C ASP A 91 5.23 10.69 -10.39
N ALA A 92 4.67 10.25 -11.53
CA ALA A 92 4.24 11.12 -12.60
C ALA A 92 3.10 12.06 -12.17
N GLU A 93 2.08 11.54 -11.48
CA GLU A 93 0.96 12.32 -10.93
C GLU A 93 1.46 13.35 -9.90
N LEU A 94 2.35 12.94 -8.98
CA LEU A 94 2.97 13.82 -7.98
C LEU A 94 3.84 14.91 -8.63
N LYS A 95 4.55 14.58 -9.70
CA LYS A 95 5.35 15.56 -10.45
C LYS A 95 4.46 16.64 -11.07
N ASN A 96 3.31 16.26 -11.63
CA ASN A 96 2.34 17.21 -12.17
C ASN A 96 1.76 18.12 -11.07
N LEU A 97 1.38 17.55 -9.92
CA LEU A 97 0.90 18.33 -8.78
C LEU A 97 1.96 19.32 -8.27
N LYS A 98 3.23 18.92 -8.22
CA LYS A 98 4.34 19.81 -7.84
C LYS A 98 4.56 20.92 -8.88
N ALA A 99 4.43 20.63 -10.17
CA ALA A 99 4.54 21.65 -11.22
C ALA A 99 3.38 22.67 -11.14
N GLU A 100 2.14 22.20 -10.94
CA GLU A 100 0.97 23.06 -10.74
C GLU A 100 1.14 23.96 -9.50
N ARG A 101 1.69 23.41 -8.41
CA ARG A 101 2.00 24.18 -7.19
C ARG A 101 2.90 25.36 -7.47
N VAL A 102 3.95 25.18 -8.27
CA VAL A 102 4.88 26.27 -8.62
C VAL A 102 4.15 27.38 -9.37
N ILE A 103 3.28 27.02 -10.31
CA ILE A 103 2.47 27.98 -11.07
C ILE A 103 1.53 28.76 -10.15
N ILE A 104 0.82 28.08 -9.25
CA ILE A 104 -0.08 28.72 -8.28
C ILE A 104 0.70 29.66 -7.35
N THR A 105 1.87 29.22 -6.87
CA THR A 105 2.73 30.01 -5.97
C THR A 105 3.25 31.27 -6.67
N GLN A 106 3.68 31.16 -7.94
CA GLN A 106 4.07 32.31 -8.73
C GLN A 106 2.93 33.30 -8.91
N LYS A 107 1.69 32.84 -9.17
CA LYS A 107 0.53 33.73 -9.27
C LYS A 107 0.28 34.51 -7.97
N ILE A 108 0.40 33.85 -6.82
CA ILE A 108 0.28 34.49 -5.49
C ILE A 108 1.34 35.59 -5.29
N GLU A 109 2.57 35.36 -5.75
CA GLU A 109 3.67 36.34 -5.60
C GLU A 109 3.56 37.52 -6.58
N THR A 110 2.97 37.30 -7.75
CA THR A 110 2.92 38.30 -8.84
C THR A 110 1.65 39.15 -8.79
N GLU A 111 0.53 38.58 -8.35
CA GLU A 111 -0.75 39.26 -8.17
C GLU A 111 -0.82 39.83 -6.75
N LYS A 112 -0.68 41.16 -6.62
CA LYS A 112 -0.61 41.88 -5.32
C LYS A 112 -1.92 41.88 -4.54
N GLU A 113 -3.04 41.52 -5.16
CA GLU A 113 -4.26 41.22 -4.41
C GLU A 113 -4.18 39.78 -3.96
N LEU A 114 -4.22 39.58 -2.64
CA LEU A 114 -4.45 38.27 -2.01
C LEU A 114 -5.83 37.75 -2.45
N ASP A 115 -5.92 37.27 -3.68
CA ASP A 115 -7.09 36.55 -4.13
C ASP A 115 -7.07 35.23 -3.38
N ILE A 116 -7.92 35.17 -2.36
CA ILE A 116 -8.20 34.02 -1.51
C ILE A 116 -8.19 32.75 -2.35
N PHE A 117 -8.75 32.80 -3.58
CA PHE A 117 -8.77 31.73 -4.58
C PHE A 117 -7.43 31.06 -4.83
N HIS A 118 -6.33 31.80 -4.96
CA HIS A 118 -5.02 31.20 -5.19
C HIS A 118 -4.52 30.43 -3.96
N THR A 119 -4.82 30.93 -2.75
CA THR A 119 -4.55 30.20 -1.50
C THR A 119 -5.39 28.93 -1.39
N ILE A 120 -6.64 28.95 -1.88
CA ILE A 120 -7.49 27.75 -2.00
C ILE A 120 -6.86 26.74 -2.94
N GLN A 121 -6.48 27.17 -4.14
CA GLN A 121 -5.90 26.30 -5.16
C GLN A 121 -4.63 25.64 -4.63
N LEU A 122 -3.79 26.39 -3.90
CA LEU A 122 -2.60 25.85 -3.26
C LEU A 122 -2.95 24.78 -2.22
N SER A 123 -3.95 25.04 -1.38
CA SER A 123 -4.41 24.10 -0.35
C SER A 123 -5.03 22.84 -0.95
N LEU A 124 -5.86 22.98 -2.00
CA LEU A 124 -6.45 21.86 -2.74
C LEU A 124 -5.38 21.02 -3.45
N ASN A 125 -4.38 21.66 -4.05
CA ASN A 125 -3.24 20.96 -4.65
C ASN A 125 -2.46 20.14 -3.61
N GLN A 126 -2.22 20.70 -2.41
CA GLN A 126 -1.60 19.97 -1.30
C GLN A 126 -2.47 18.79 -0.85
N LEU A 127 -3.78 18.98 -0.71
CA LEU A 127 -4.70 17.89 -0.36
C LEU A 127 -4.71 16.79 -1.42
N ASN A 128 -4.64 17.14 -2.71
CA ASN A 128 -4.54 16.17 -3.80
C ASN A 128 -3.21 15.39 -3.73
N GLU A 129 -2.10 16.04 -3.36
CA GLU A 129 -0.82 15.35 -3.12
C GLU A 129 -0.96 14.32 -2.00
N TYR A 130 -1.51 14.72 -0.85
CA TYR A 130 -1.76 13.81 0.27
C TYR A 130 -2.72 12.69 -0.10
N TYR A 131 -3.81 12.99 -0.80
CA TYR A 131 -4.77 11.99 -1.27
C TYR A 131 -4.11 10.97 -2.20
N THR A 132 -3.30 11.42 -3.15
CA THR A 132 -2.59 10.57 -4.11
C THR A 132 -1.61 9.63 -3.40
N ILE A 133 -0.84 10.16 -2.45
CA ILE A 133 0.07 9.37 -1.60
C ILE A 133 -0.71 8.32 -0.81
N ASN A 134 -1.77 8.71 -0.10
CA ASN A 134 -2.56 7.80 0.73
C ASN A 134 -3.28 6.73 -0.12
N LYS A 135 -3.79 7.10 -1.31
CA LYS A 135 -4.41 6.17 -2.24
C LYS A 135 -3.41 5.13 -2.75
N ASN A 136 -2.19 5.54 -3.10
CA ASN A 136 -1.15 4.60 -3.53
C ASN A 136 -0.70 3.70 -2.37
N GLN A 137 -0.53 4.25 -1.17
CA GLN A 137 -0.23 3.47 0.04
C GLN A 137 -1.31 2.43 0.33
N ALA A 138 -2.60 2.82 0.31
CA ALA A 138 -3.72 1.91 0.54
C ALA A 138 -3.78 0.79 -0.51
N LYS A 139 -3.60 1.12 -1.80
CA LYS A 139 -3.51 0.13 -2.88
C LYS A 139 -2.35 -0.84 -2.64
N SER A 140 -1.19 -0.34 -2.25
CA SER A 140 -0.04 -1.18 -1.97
C SER A 140 -0.26 -2.10 -0.77
N SER A 141 -0.77 -1.55 0.34
CA SER A 141 -1.11 -2.31 1.54
C SER A 141 -2.12 -3.42 1.25
N PHE A 142 -3.17 -3.13 0.48
CA PHE A 142 -4.14 -4.14 0.07
C PHE A 142 -3.48 -5.29 -0.70
N ARG A 143 -2.58 -4.97 -1.65
CA ARG A 143 -1.85 -5.99 -2.42
C ARG A 143 -0.92 -6.83 -1.56
N PHE A 144 -0.21 -6.22 -0.61
CA PHE A 144 0.61 -6.95 0.36
C PHE A 144 -0.22 -7.88 1.24
N SER A 145 -1.40 -7.44 1.69
CA SER A 145 -2.32 -8.30 2.42
C SER A 145 -2.77 -9.50 1.59
N VAL A 146 -3.13 -9.29 0.32
CA VAL A 146 -3.47 -10.39 -0.61
C VAL A 146 -2.29 -11.35 -0.79
N PHE A 147 -1.07 -10.82 -0.95
CA PHE A 147 0.15 -11.63 -1.07
C PHE A 147 0.42 -12.47 0.19
N ALA A 148 0.26 -11.88 1.38
CA ALA A 148 0.40 -12.57 2.65
C ALA A 148 -0.65 -13.67 2.81
N ILE A 149 -1.90 -13.43 2.39
CA ILE A 149 -2.97 -14.45 2.37
C ILE A 149 -2.58 -15.61 1.44
N VAL A 150 -2.07 -15.33 0.24
CA VAL A 150 -1.66 -16.37 -0.72
C VAL A 150 -0.48 -17.19 -0.18
N ILE A 151 0.53 -16.55 0.41
CA ILE A 151 1.65 -17.26 1.06
C ILE A 151 1.14 -18.11 2.22
N GLY A 152 0.25 -17.57 3.06
CA GLY A 152 -0.37 -18.30 4.16
C GLY A 152 -1.09 -19.55 3.66
N LEU A 153 -1.88 -19.42 2.59
CA LEU A 153 -2.57 -20.55 1.97
C LEU A 153 -1.60 -21.59 1.42
N ILE A 154 -0.56 -21.18 0.69
CA ILE A 154 0.48 -22.10 0.17
C ILE A 154 1.16 -22.82 1.34
N THR A 155 1.44 -22.14 2.44
CA THR A 155 2.06 -22.71 3.64
C THR A 155 1.17 -23.77 4.29
N ILE A 156 -0.13 -23.52 4.40
CA ILE A 156 -1.09 -24.48 4.94
C ILE A 156 -1.20 -25.71 4.03
N LEU A 157 -1.37 -25.49 2.72
CA LEU A 157 -1.47 -26.57 1.74
C LEU A 157 -0.21 -27.45 1.72
N THR A 158 0.98 -26.83 1.81
CA THR A 158 2.24 -27.57 1.89
C THR A 158 2.39 -28.33 3.19
N GLY A 159 1.97 -27.77 4.33
CA GLY A 159 1.94 -28.49 5.60
C GLY A 159 1.06 -29.75 5.56
N ILE A 160 -0.17 -29.63 5.04
CA ILE A 160 -1.11 -30.76 4.88
C ILE A 160 -0.54 -31.81 3.92
N TRP A 161 0.10 -31.37 2.83
CA TRP A 161 0.64 -32.26 1.80
C TRP A 161 1.93 -32.99 2.26
N LEU A 162 2.80 -32.33 3.02
CA LEU A 162 4.00 -32.95 3.61
C LEU A 162 3.64 -34.05 4.60
N GLN A 163 2.55 -33.86 5.35
CA GLN A 163 1.99 -34.88 6.23
C GLN A 163 1.41 -36.05 5.43
N TYR A 164 0.71 -35.79 4.31
CA TYR A 164 0.18 -36.85 3.44
C TYR A 164 1.28 -37.75 2.83
N LEU A 165 2.45 -37.18 2.51
CA LEU A 165 3.59 -37.91 1.94
C LEU A 165 4.48 -38.61 2.98
N ASP A 166 4.10 -38.54 4.26
CA ASP A 166 4.83 -39.08 5.41
C ASP A 166 6.31 -38.58 5.48
N ILE A 167 6.56 -37.38 4.93
CA ILE A 167 7.88 -36.74 4.89
C ILE A 167 8.17 -36.06 6.24
N ALA A 168 7.13 -35.54 6.88
CA ALA A 168 7.18 -34.92 8.19
C ALA A 168 6.03 -35.47 9.03
N LYS A 169 6.30 -35.91 10.26
CA LYS A 169 5.27 -36.36 11.21
C LYS A 169 4.74 -35.16 11.98
N ILE A 170 3.94 -34.33 11.31
CA ILE A 170 3.30 -33.16 11.91
C ILE A 170 1.81 -33.48 12.10
N GLU A 171 1.33 -33.49 13.35
CA GLU A 171 -0.10 -33.71 13.58
C GLU A 171 -0.93 -32.60 12.92
N VAL A 172 -1.86 -32.99 12.04
CA VAL A 172 -2.75 -32.09 11.29
C VAL A 172 -3.53 -31.14 12.21
N ASN A 173 -3.76 -31.58 13.45
CA ASN A 173 -4.42 -30.81 14.50
C ASN A 173 -3.67 -29.50 14.82
N TYR A 174 -2.32 -29.53 14.88
CA TYR A 174 -1.53 -28.33 15.15
C TYR A 174 -1.58 -27.33 13.99
N ILE A 175 -1.47 -27.83 12.75
CA ILE A 175 -1.54 -26.98 11.55
C ILE A 175 -2.92 -26.29 11.50
N THR A 176 -3.98 -27.03 11.75
CA THR A 176 -5.36 -26.51 11.69
C THR A 176 -5.62 -25.48 12.79
N ALA A 177 -5.21 -25.77 14.03
CA ALA A 177 -5.38 -24.87 15.17
C ALA A 177 -4.59 -23.56 15.00
N ILE A 178 -3.32 -23.65 14.60
CA ILE A 178 -2.46 -22.46 14.38
C ILE A 178 -3.00 -21.63 13.21
N SER A 179 -3.46 -22.27 12.13
CA SER A 179 -4.02 -21.57 10.97
C SER A 179 -5.32 -20.84 11.31
N GLY A 180 -6.20 -21.47 12.09
CA GLY A 180 -7.44 -20.85 12.57
C GLY A 180 -7.16 -19.62 13.43
N LEU A 181 -6.23 -19.72 14.39
CA LEU A 181 -5.84 -18.61 15.25
C LEU A 181 -5.24 -17.43 14.46
N ILE A 182 -4.40 -17.73 13.46
CA ILE A 182 -3.85 -16.69 12.57
C ILE A 182 -4.96 -16.01 11.77
N LEU A 183 -5.93 -16.76 11.24
CA LEU A 183 -7.05 -16.19 10.48
C LEU A 183 -7.90 -15.26 11.34
N GLU A 184 -8.23 -15.66 12.57
CA GLU A 184 -9.00 -14.84 13.51
C GLU A 184 -8.25 -13.54 13.86
N PHE A 185 -6.95 -13.63 14.12
CA PHE A 185 -6.10 -12.46 14.39
C PHE A 185 -6.06 -11.50 13.20
N ILE A 186 -5.84 -12.02 11.98
CA ILE A 186 -5.80 -11.21 10.76
C ILE A 186 -7.16 -10.55 10.52
N GLY A 187 -8.26 -11.29 10.68
CA GLY A 187 -9.62 -10.75 10.55
C GLY A 187 -9.88 -9.61 11.52
N GLY A 188 -9.54 -9.78 12.79
CA GLY A 188 -9.67 -8.73 13.82
C GLY A 188 -8.82 -7.49 13.51
N ALA A 189 -7.57 -7.68 13.12
CA ALA A 189 -6.66 -6.59 12.75
C ALA A 189 -7.19 -5.82 11.53
N TYR A 190 -7.71 -6.51 10.52
CA TYR A 190 -8.27 -5.90 9.32
C TYR A 190 -9.51 -5.04 9.65
N PHE A 191 -10.43 -5.55 10.47
CA PHE A 191 -11.60 -4.77 10.90
C PHE A 191 -11.21 -3.51 11.66
N LEU A 192 -10.21 -3.60 12.54
CA LEU A 192 -9.70 -2.45 13.29
C LEU A 192 -9.07 -1.41 12.36
N MET A 193 -8.23 -1.86 11.42
CA MET A 193 -7.58 -0.97 10.44
C MET A 193 -8.60 -0.31 9.50
N TYR A 194 -9.60 -1.07 9.05
CA TYR A 194 -10.70 -0.55 8.23
C TYR A 194 -11.48 0.55 8.96
N LYS A 195 -11.85 0.31 10.24
CA LYS A 195 -12.52 1.31 11.08
C LYS A 195 -11.69 2.59 11.18
N LYS A 196 -10.39 2.47 11.46
CA LYS A 196 -9.47 3.62 11.57
C LYS A 196 -9.35 4.39 10.25
N SER A 197 -9.31 3.67 9.14
CA SER A 197 -9.24 4.27 7.80
C SER A 197 -10.52 5.07 7.49
N LEU A 198 -11.70 4.54 7.81
CA LEU A 198 -12.96 5.26 7.66
C LEU A 198 -13.04 6.50 8.53
N GLU A 199 -12.63 6.40 9.80
CA GLU A 199 -12.56 7.55 10.72
C GLU A 199 -11.69 8.67 10.13
N GLN A 200 -10.53 8.31 9.58
CA GLN A 200 -9.60 9.26 8.97
C GLN A 200 -10.14 9.90 7.68
N VAL A 201 -10.79 9.13 6.81
CA VAL A 201 -11.44 9.66 5.59
C VAL A 201 -12.54 10.66 5.95
N ASN A 202 -13.40 10.30 6.91
CA ASN A 202 -14.48 11.19 7.36
C ASN A 202 -13.93 12.47 7.99
N PHE A 203 -12.85 12.36 8.78
CA PHE A 203 -12.16 13.52 9.34
C PHE A 203 -11.64 14.45 8.25
N PHE A 204 -10.90 13.94 7.26
CA PHE A 204 -10.37 14.76 6.16
C PHE A 204 -11.47 15.39 5.31
N PHE A 205 -12.53 14.64 5.00
CA PHE A 205 -13.68 15.17 4.28
C PHE A 205 -14.36 16.31 5.05
N GLY A 206 -14.54 16.16 6.36
CA GLY A 206 -15.05 17.23 7.23
C GLY A 206 -14.15 18.47 7.26
N GLN A 207 -12.83 18.28 7.31
CA GLN A 207 -11.88 19.41 7.24
C GLN A 207 -11.90 20.10 5.87
N LEU A 208 -12.08 19.36 4.77
CA LEU A 208 -12.20 19.92 3.43
C LEU A 208 -13.48 20.78 3.29
N ILE A 209 -14.63 20.29 3.75
CA ILE A 209 -15.88 21.08 3.73
C ILE A 209 -15.71 22.38 4.51
N LYS A 210 -15.13 22.32 5.71
CA LYS A 210 -14.86 23.51 6.54
C LYS A 210 -14.01 24.56 5.81
N ILE A 211 -13.02 24.12 5.04
CA ILE A 211 -12.16 24.98 4.23
C ILE A 211 -12.97 25.63 3.10
N GLN A 212 -13.76 24.84 2.36
CA GLN A 212 -14.62 25.33 1.28
C GLN A 212 -15.67 26.33 1.76
N ASP A 213 -16.34 26.06 2.89
CA ASP A 213 -17.34 26.96 3.47
C ASP A 213 -16.72 28.29 3.89
N THR A 214 -15.53 28.25 4.52
CA THR A 214 -14.79 29.47 4.88
C THR A 214 -14.45 30.29 3.63
N MET A 215 -14.04 29.65 2.56
CA MET A 215 -13.67 30.32 1.32
C MET A 215 -14.87 30.92 0.58
N LEU A 216 -15.98 30.18 0.49
CA LEU A 216 -17.23 30.69 -0.05
C LEU A 216 -17.70 31.90 0.75
N SER A 217 -17.60 31.84 2.09
CA SER A 217 -17.95 32.96 2.96
C SER A 217 -17.10 34.19 2.70
N ILE A 218 -15.78 34.05 2.55
CA ILE A 218 -14.88 35.18 2.25
C ILE A 218 -15.12 35.72 0.83
N ASN A 219 -15.35 34.86 -0.16
CA ASN A 219 -15.62 35.30 -1.53
C ASN A 219 -16.93 36.09 -1.63
N LEU A 220 -18.01 35.57 -1.02
CA LEU A 220 -19.27 36.28 -0.87
C LEU A 220 -19.06 37.61 -0.11
N ALA A 221 -18.28 37.55 0.99
CA ALA A 221 -17.65 38.67 1.71
C ALA A 221 -17.20 39.81 0.79
N ASN A 222 -16.26 39.44 -0.08
CA ASN A 222 -15.50 40.35 -0.92
C ASN A 222 -16.28 40.91 -2.10
N ASN A 223 -17.30 40.20 -2.57
CA ASN A 223 -18.17 40.61 -3.67
C ASN A 223 -19.29 41.60 -3.26
N ILE A 224 -19.36 42.02 -1.99
CA ILE A 224 -20.29 43.06 -1.55
C ILE A 224 -19.79 44.44 -1.96
N GLU A 225 -20.60 45.19 -2.72
CA GLU A 225 -20.26 46.55 -3.21
C GLU A 225 -20.22 47.60 -2.09
N SER A 226 -21.07 47.47 -1.06
CA SER A 226 -21.12 48.39 0.07
C SER A 226 -19.97 48.14 1.06
N VAL A 227 -19.11 49.13 1.25
CA VAL A 227 -17.93 49.05 2.15
C VAL A 227 -18.33 48.80 3.60
N GLU A 228 -19.41 49.43 4.09
CA GLU A 228 -19.92 49.21 5.45
C GLU A 228 -20.39 47.76 5.65
N LYS A 229 -21.23 47.24 4.75
CA LYS A 229 -21.71 45.86 4.82
C LYS A 229 -20.59 44.83 4.65
N LYS A 230 -19.62 45.10 3.77
CA LYS A 230 -18.44 44.24 3.58
C LYS A 230 -17.62 44.13 4.87
N THR A 231 -17.40 45.26 5.54
CA THR A 231 -16.67 45.30 6.83
C THR A 231 -17.42 44.53 7.92
N GLU A 232 -18.74 44.74 8.02
CA GLU A 232 -19.60 44.00 8.97
C GLU A 232 -19.56 42.48 8.73
N MET A 233 -19.67 42.03 7.47
CA MET A 233 -19.65 40.60 7.15
C MET A 233 -18.28 39.97 7.40
N ASN A 234 -17.19 40.69 7.11
CA ASN A 234 -15.84 40.21 7.42
C ASN A 234 -15.63 40.04 8.93
N GLU A 235 -16.14 40.97 9.76
CA GLU A 235 -16.10 40.85 11.22
C GLU A 235 -16.85 39.59 11.70
N LYS A 236 -18.06 39.33 11.16
CA LYS A 236 -18.82 38.12 11.47
C LYS A 236 -18.11 36.84 11.06
N ILE A 237 -17.44 36.83 9.91
CA ILE A 237 -16.62 35.68 9.46
C ILE A 237 -15.48 35.43 10.45
N ILE A 238 -14.76 36.47 10.87
CA ILE A 238 -13.65 36.35 11.84
C ILE A 238 -14.15 35.77 13.16
N VAL A 239 -15.27 36.28 13.69
CA VAL A 239 -15.88 35.76 14.92
C VAL A 239 -16.26 34.28 14.76
N SER A 240 -16.92 33.90 13.67
CA SER A 240 -17.32 32.51 13.41
C SER A 240 -16.11 31.57 13.29
N LEU A 241 -15.00 32.04 12.71
CA LEU A 241 -13.76 31.26 12.61
C LEU A 241 -13.09 31.06 13.96
N LEU A 242 -13.05 32.10 14.81
CA LEU A 242 -12.53 32.01 16.18
C LEU A 242 -13.34 31.01 17.01
N GLU A 243 -14.66 31.07 16.96
CA GLU A 243 -15.54 30.13 17.65
C GLU A 243 -15.35 28.68 17.17
N ARG A 244 -15.12 28.49 15.88
CA ARG A 244 -14.86 27.16 15.30
C ARG A 244 -13.53 26.56 15.76
N SER A 245 -12.51 27.38 16.03
CA SER A 245 -11.19 26.93 16.47
C SER A 245 -11.14 26.43 17.92
N LEU A 246 -12.15 26.78 18.72
CA LEU A 246 -12.27 26.41 20.13
C LEU A 246 -12.99 25.06 20.35
N LYS A 247 -13.54 24.45 19.29
CA LYS A 247 -14.24 23.16 19.30
C LYS A 247 -13.40 22.07 18.64
#